data_AF-A0ABC9QN50-F1
#
_entry.id   AF-A0ABC9QN50-F1
#
_cell.length_a   1.000
_cell.length_b   1.000
_cell.length_c   1.000
_cell.angle_alpha   90.00
_cell.angle_beta   90.00
_cell.angle_gamma   90.00
#
_symmetry.space_group_name_H-M   'P 1'
#
loop_
_entity.id
_entity.type
_entity.pdbx_description
1 polymer ?
#
loop_
_entity_poly.entity_id
_entity_poly.type
_entity_poly.pdbx_seq_one_letter_code
_entity_poly.pdbx_strand_id
1 'polypeptide(L)'
;MKINSLNKINFIKSTDLLYAQRTGISKEDELFNNLTADFKLSKPFDYQIAFFKHNEIYHCFLAPVYKLKKSRFCFPEPLIFQALFDERFIEESDYCVLNLYDQTLYLYFYQEGKFINLKKIENFNPSNMDLFFKQNRFIELLKHYESKLLLYQDLDTIKHYFSSQIKCLNLNDILDKNSLLKLSSYSIKNLDQNCNFIKHNKIKISISFKIILIFIFSFSLSMMILLFKDFIEYKQNKEIQNKNFIIQEEISKLKQDKQKLLTNIQDLNFTLSNKISSTQQQFHILSTITKEINLDKNKAIILNQIISWLNSNELKITNLEFEQTKIILSFIDENHFKRALENLNSTFKFLDKNEETLNIILEVIHE
;
A
#
# COMPACT_ATOMS: atom_id res chain seq x y z
N MET A 1 -38.72 17.06 -3.81
CA MET A 1 -37.32 16.64 -4.00
C MET A 1 -36.47 17.91 -4.13
N LYS A 2 -35.54 18.20 -3.20
CA LYS A 2 -34.64 19.37 -3.32
C LYS A 2 -33.65 19.08 -4.45
N ILE A 3 -33.86 19.70 -5.60
CA ILE A 3 -32.98 19.54 -6.75
C ILE A 3 -31.79 20.45 -6.50
N ASN A 4 -30.65 19.85 -6.13
CA ASN A 4 -29.39 20.56 -6.02
C ASN A 4 -29.09 21.31 -7.33
N SER A 5 -28.65 22.55 -7.19
CA SER A 5 -28.30 23.56 -8.21
C SER A 5 -27.18 23.17 -9.20
N LEU A 6 -26.87 21.88 -9.31
CA LEU A 6 -25.79 21.32 -10.13
C LEU A 6 -26.28 20.35 -11.21
N ASN A 7 -27.57 20.03 -11.26
CA ASN A 7 -28.10 19.29 -12.41
C ASN A 7 -28.25 20.27 -13.57
N LYS A 8 -27.29 20.29 -14.50
CA LYS A 8 -27.46 20.99 -15.79
C LYS A 8 -28.70 20.39 -16.47
N ILE A 9 -29.81 21.10 -16.44
CA ILE A 9 -31.02 20.71 -17.16
C ILE A 9 -30.82 21.13 -18.62
N ASN A 10 -31.07 20.20 -19.54
CA ASN A 10 -31.08 20.51 -20.96
C ASN A 10 -32.48 20.30 -21.53
N PHE A 11 -32.74 20.98 -22.63
CA PHE A 11 -33.97 20.84 -23.39
C PHE A 11 -33.68 20.11 -24.69
N ILE A 12 -34.68 19.34 -25.12
CA ILE A 12 -34.74 18.75 -26.44
C ILE A 12 -35.66 19.65 -27.24
N LYS A 13 -35.08 20.31 -28.25
CA LYS A 13 -35.82 21.20 -29.14
C LYS A 13 -36.85 20.42 -29.93
N SER A 14 -37.95 21.06 -30.32
CA SER A 14 -39.00 20.39 -31.11
C SER A 14 -38.53 19.84 -32.47
N THR A 15 -37.42 20.32 -33.01
CA THR A 15 -36.78 19.76 -34.22
C THR A 15 -36.21 18.36 -34.01
N ASP A 16 -35.93 18.00 -32.75
CA ASP A 16 -35.31 16.74 -32.37
C ASP A 16 -36.32 15.74 -31.78
N LEU A 17 -37.60 16.11 -31.76
CA LEU A 17 -38.69 15.34 -31.16
C LEU A 17 -39.63 14.76 -32.22
N LEU A 18 -40.00 13.50 -32.04
CA LEU A 18 -41.19 12.88 -32.64
C LEU A 18 -42.34 12.97 -31.63
N TYR A 19 -43.52 13.39 -32.09
CA TYR A 19 -44.68 13.61 -31.23
C TYR A 19 -45.88 12.77 -31.66
N ALA A 20 -46.54 12.13 -30.70
CA ALA A 20 -47.79 11.41 -30.93
C ALA A 20 -48.71 11.47 -29.70
N GLN A 21 -50.01 11.34 -29.95
CA GLN A 21 -51.05 11.25 -28.93
C GLN A 21 -51.61 9.82 -28.85
N ARG A 22 -51.82 9.30 -27.63
CA ARG A 22 -52.46 7.99 -27.41
C ARG A 22 -53.56 8.13 -26.37
N THR A 23 -54.74 7.61 -26.67
CA THR A 23 -55.91 7.61 -25.76
C THR A 23 -55.98 6.31 -24.98
N GLY A 24 -56.42 6.36 -23.72
CA GLY A 24 -56.64 5.17 -22.88
C GLY A 24 -55.51 4.90 -21.89
N ILE A 25 -55.50 3.75 -21.22
CA ILE A 25 -54.48 3.39 -20.22
C ILE A 25 -53.50 2.40 -20.85
N SER A 26 -52.24 2.80 -21.00
CA SER A 26 -51.18 1.92 -21.51
C SER A 26 -50.04 1.82 -20.50
N LYS A 27 -49.43 0.63 -20.38
CA LYS A 27 -48.16 0.49 -19.66
C LYS A 27 -47.04 1.13 -20.49
N GLU A 28 -46.01 1.66 -19.83
CA GLU A 28 -44.93 2.41 -20.49
C GLU A 28 -44.22 1.62 -21.61
N ASP A 29 -43.97 0.33 -21.39
CA ASP A 29 -43.34 -0.54 -22.38
C ASP A 29 -44.21 -0.78 -23.61
N GLU A 30 -45.52 -0.90 -23.40
CA GLU A 30 -46.50 -1.06 -24.47
C GLU A 30 -46.65 0.23 -25.27
N LEU A 31 -46.72 1.38 -24.58
CA LEU A 31 -46.73 2.71 -25.17
C LEU A 31 -45.49 2.91 -26.05
N PHE A 32 -44.30 2.57 -25.54
CA PHE A 32 -43.05 2.65 -26.30
C PHE A 32 -43.06 1.76 -27.55
N ASN A 33 -43.43 0.49 -27.40
CA ASN A 33 -43.47 -0.45 -28.53
C ASN A 33 -44.42 0.02 -29.63
N ASN A 34 -45.64 0.45 -29.26
CA ASN A 34 -46.62 0.97 -30.21
C ASN A 34 -46.05 2.18 -30.96
N LEU A 35 -45.53 3.17 -30.23
CA LEU A 35 -44.97 4.38 -30.83
C LEU A 35 -43.80 4.07 -31.77
N THR A 36 -42.93 3.13 -31.40
CA THR A 36 -41.79 2.75 -32.26
C THR A 36 -42.24 2.08 -33.55
N ALA A 37 -43.34 1.31 -33.52
CA ALA A 37 -43.98 0.75 -34.71
C ALA A 37 -44.63 1.83 -35.57
N ASP A 38 -45.36 2.77 -34.95
CA ASP A 38 -46.05 3.86 -35.64
C ASP A 38 -45.08 4.77 -36.40
N PHE A 39 -43.95 5.10 -35.78
CA PHE A 39 -42.89 5.89 -36.41
C PHE A 39 -41.96 5.05 -37.31
N LYS A 40 -42.19 3.75 -37.45
CA LYS A 40 -41.38 2.82 -38.27
C LYS A 40 -39.89 2.89 -37.93
N LEU A 41 -39.56 2.94 -36.64
CA LEU A 41 -38.18 3.08 -36.17
C LEU A 41 -37.41 1.77 -36.30
N SER A 42 -36.32 1.76 -37.07
CA SER A 42 -35.48 0.57 -37.30
C SER A 42 -34.71 0.12 -36.06
N LYS A 43 -34.40 1.05 -35.14
CA LYS A 43 -33.72 0.80 -33.87
C LYS A 43 -34.45 1.50 -32.73
N PRO A 44 -35.52 0.90 -32.18
CA PRO A 44 -36.33 1.50 -31.12
C PRO A 44 -35.51 1.99 -29.92
N PHE A 45 -34.53 1.18 -29.49
CA PHE A 45 -33.67 1.49 -28.33
C PHE A 45 -32.66 2.62 -28.56
N ASP A 46 -32.53 3.13 -29.79
CA ASP A 46 -31.76 4.35 -30.08
C ASP A 46 -32.60 5.62 -29.81
N TYR A 47 -33.83 5.46 -29.32
CA TYR A 47 -34.74 6.54 -28.96
C TYR A 47 -35.11 6.46 -27.49
N GLN A 48 -35.28 7.62 -26.89
CA GLN A 48 -35.83 7.78 -25.56
C GLN A 48 -37.23 8.36 -25.65
N ILE A 49 -38.14 7.85 -24.83
CA ILE A 49 -39.48 8.39 -24.66
C ILE A 49 -39.56 9.26 -23.41
N ALA A 50 -40.25 10.39 -23.54
CA ALA A 50 -40.83 11.15 -22.44
C ALA A 50 -42.33 11.26 -22.73
N PHE A 51 -43.18 11.10 -21.73
CA PHE A 51 -44.62 11.25 -21.91
C PHE A 51 -45.24 12.03 -20.75
N PHE A 52 -46.38 12.64 -21.02
CA PHE A 52 -47.19 13.33 -20.03
C PHE A 52 -48.66 12.98 -20.27
N LYS A 53 -49.41 12.75 -19.19
CA LYS A 53 -50.84 12.42 -19.27
C LYS A 53 -51.68 13.66 -18.93
N HIS A 54 -52.55 14.04 -19.84
CA HIS A 54 -53.58 15.05 -19.62
C HIS A 54 -54.94 14.42 -19.91
N ASN A 55 -55.84 14.40 -18.93
CA ASN A 55 -57.11 13.66 -18.98
C ASN A 55 -56.86 12.18 -19.33
N GLU A 56 -57.43 11.68 -20.44
CA GLU A 56 -57.22 10.31 -20.94
C GLU A 56 -56.23 10.23 -22.12
N ILE A 57 -55.51 11.32 -22.39
CA ILE A 57 -54.58 11.44 -23.51
C ILE A 57 -53.13 11.45 -23.01
N TYR A 58 -52.34 10.51 -23.51
CA TYR A 58 -50.90 10.47 -23.38
C TYR A 58 -50.26 11.27 -24.50
N HIS A 59 -49.55 12.34 -24.15
CA HIS A 59 -48.70 13.12 -25.03
C HIS A 59 -47.30 12.54 -24.98
N CYS A 60 -46.88 11.90 -26.08
CA CYS A 60 -45.65 11.12 -26.13
C CYS A 60 -44.63 11.82 -27.03
N PHE A 61 -43.41 11.97 -26.50
CA PHE A 61 -42.28 12.60 -27.16
C PHE A 61 -41.14 11.59 -27.27
N LEU A 62 -40.70 11.27 -28.48
CA LEU A 62 -39.53 10.43 -28.72
C LEU A 62 -38.37 11.26 -29.24
N ALA A 63 -37.19 11.07 -28.67
CA ALA A 63 -35.97 11.75 -29.08
C ALA A 63 -34.85 10.74 -29.35
N PRO A 64 -34.07 10.86 -30.44
CA PRO A 64 -32.92 10.01 -30.65
C PRO A 64 -31.86 10.23 -29.56
N VAL A 65 -31.36 9.15 -28.97
CA VAL A 65 -30.40 9.17 -27.85
C VAL A 65 -29.12 9.94 -28.20
N TYR A 66 -28.66 9.87 -29.46
CA TYR A 66 -27.46 10.61 -29.88
C TYR A 66 -27.66 12.14 -29.89
N LYS A 67 -28.91 12.62 -29.97
CA LYS A 67 -29.24 14.05 -29.88
C LYS A 67 -29.40 14.53 -28.43
N LEU A 68 -29.49 13.60 -27.47
CA LEU A 68 -29.59 13.93 -26.06
C LEU A 68 -28.24 14.36 -25.51
N LYS A 69 -28.22 15.49 -24.81
CA LYS A 69 -27.03 15.92 -24.07
C LYS A 69 -26.82 14.98 -22.87
N LYS A 70 -25.56 14.78 -22.47
CA LYS A 70 -25.16 13.93 -21.32
C LYS A 70 -25.63 14.44 -19.94
N SER A 71 -26.57 15.40 -19.88
CA SER A 71 -27.14 15.85 -18.61
C SER A 71 -27.95 14.74 -17.95
N ARG A 72 -28.07 14.83 -16.62
CA ARG A 72 -28.95 13.94 -15.83
C ARG A 72 -30.43 14.11 -16.17
N PHE A 73 -30.81 15.24 -16.78
CA PHE A 73 -32.20 15.55 -17.16
C PHE A 73 -32.27 16.20 -18.54
N CYS A 74 -33.17 15.70 -19.38
CA CYS A 74 -33.54 16.27 -20.69
C CYS A 74 -35.06 16.42 -20.77
N PHE A 75 -35.55 17.61 -21.12
CA PHE A 75 -36.98 17.92 -21.20
C PHE A 75 -37.45 18.17 -22.63
N PRO A 76 -38.62 17.65 -23.05
CA PRO A 76 -39.29 18.15 -24.25
C PRO A 76 -39.59 19.63 -24.07
N GLU A 77 -39.10 20.46 -24.99
CA GLU A 77 -39.38 21.89 -25.02
C GLU A 77 -40.87 22.25 -24.83
N PRO A 78 -41.85 21.55 -25.43
CA PRO A 78 -43.26 21.91 -25.25
C PRO A 78 -43.76 21.81 -23.79
N LEU A 79 -43.09 21.06 -22.92
CA LEU A 79 -43.52 20.94 -21.52
C LEU A 79 -42.98 22.07 -20.64
N ILE A 80 -42.00 22.85 -21.11
CA ILE A 80 -41.36 23.88 -20.28
C ILE A 80 -42.28 25.08 -20.04
N PHE A 81 -43.12 25.41 -21.03
CA PHE A 81 -43.95 26.60 -20.98
C PHE A 81 -45.17 26.47 -20.05
N GLN A 82 -45.48 25.26 -19.55
CA GLN A 82 -46.50 25.10 -18.50
C GLN A 82 -46.21 25.97 -17.27
N ALA A 83 -44.93 26.18 -16.98
CA ALA A 83 -44.49 27.02 -15.86
C ALA A 83 -44.89 28.50 -16.02
N LEU A 84 -45.19 28.98 -17.24
CA LEU A 84 -45.64 30.36 -17.44
C LEU A 84 -46.94 30.64 -16.70
N PHE A 85 -47.90 29.70 -16.76
CA PHE A 85 -49.16 29.83 -16.04
C PHE A 85 -48.99 29.56 -14.54
N ASP A 86 -48.31 28.47 -14.18
CA ASP A 86 -48.19 28.06 -12.77
C ASP A 86 -47.45 29.07 -11.91
N GLU A 87 -46.46 29.76 -12.48
CA GLU A 87 -45.69 30.81 -11.81
C GLU A 87 -46.28 32.21 -12.05
N ARG A 88 -47.46 32.31 -12.65
CA ARG A 88 -48.21 33.56 -12.90
C ARG A 88 -47.46 34.59 -13.75
N PHE A 89 -46.65 34.13 -14.71
CA PHE A 89 -46.07 35.01 -15.73
C PHE A 89 -47.10 35.47 -16.77
N ILE A 90 -48.19 34.71 -16.92
CA ILE A 90 -49.36 35.06 -17.73
C ILE A 90 -50.65 34.83 -16.92
N GLU A 91 -51.70 35.58 -17.24
CA GLU A 91 -53.01 35.45 -16.57
C GLU A 91 -53.92 34.46 -17.30
N GLU A 92 -53.80 34.38 -18.63
CA GLU A 92 -54.60 33.50 -19.46
C GLU A 92 -54.22 32.02 -19.26
N SER A 93 -55.21 31.22 -18.87
CA SER A 93 -55.07 29.77 -18.70
C SER A 93 -54.95 29.02 -20.03
N ASP A 94 -55.53 29.56 -21.10
CA ASP A 94 -55.60 28.94 -22.42
C ASP A 94 -54.77 29.77 -23.39
N TYR A 95 -53.62 29.25 -23.78
CA TYR A 95 -52.64 30.00 -24.58
C TYR A 95 -51.94 29.08 -25.58
N CYS A 96 -51.40 29.70 -26.62
CA CYS A 96 -50.60 29.04 -27.63
C CYS A 96 -49.21 29.67 -27.65
N VAL A 97 -48.16 28.83 -27.62
CA VAL A 97 -46.78 29.26 -27.81
C VAL A 97 -46.36 28.90 -29.23
N LEU A 98 -45.88 29.89 -29.97
CA LEU A 98 -45.44 29.82 -31.35
C LEU A 98 -43.93 30.00 -31.42
N ASN A 99 -43.23 28.93 -31.81
CA ASN A 99 -41.79 28.96 -32.06
C ASN A 99 -41.52 28.64 -33.53
N LEU A 100 -40.61 29.41 -34.14
CA LEU A 100 -40.10 29.17 -35.48
C LEU A 100 -38.74 28.50 -35.39
N TYR A 101 -38.62 27.33 -36.00
CA TYR A 101 -37.34 26.65 -36.21
C TYR A 101 -37.13 26.44 -37.70
N ASP A 102 -36.04 27.01 -38.21
CA ASP A 102 -35.74 27.06 -39.65
C ASP A 102 -36.92 27.66 -40.43
N GLN A 103 -37.66 26.84 -41.19
CA GLN A 103 -38.87 27.23 -41.91
C GLN A 103 -40.11 26.49 -41.41
N THR A 104 -40.09 26.04 -40.15
CA THR A 104 -41.18 25.27 -39.55
C THR A 104 -41.72 25.99 -38.33
N LEU A 105 -43.02 26.28 -38.34
CA LEU A 105 -43.74 26.75 -37.17
C LEU A 105 -44.19 25.59 -36.29
N TYR A 106 -43.87 25.71 -35.02
CA TYR A 106 -44.33 24.83 -33.97
C TYR A 106 -45.30 25.58 -33.08
N LEU A 107 -46.52 25.05 -32.99
CA LEU A 107 -47.59 25.57 -32.15
C LEU A 107 -47.81 24.61 -31.00
N TYR A 108 -47.57 25.09 -29.79
CA TYR A 108 -47.83 24.37 -28.55
C TYR A 108 -49.09 24.95 -27.92
N PHE A 109 -50.11 24.11 -27.77
CA PHE A 109 -51.41 24.51 -27.22
C PHE A 109 -51.51 24.11 -25.76
N TYR A 110 -52.00 25.03 -24.95
CA TYR A 110 -52.23 24.84 -23.52
C TYR A 110 -53.66 25.19 -23.16
N GLN A 111 -54.26 24.37 -22.30
CA GLN A 111 -55.59 24.59 -21.73
C GLN A 111 -55.49 24.39 -20.23
N GLU A 112 -56.06 25.32 -19.46
CA GLU A 112 -55.91 25.33 -17.99
C GLU A 112 -54.43 25.24 -17.54
N GLY A 113 -53.52 25.89 -18.28
CA GLY A 113 -52.08 25.87 -18.01
C GLY A 113 -51.34 24.60 -18.45
N LYS A 114 -52.06 23.53 -18.84
CA LYS A 114 -51.48 22.23 -19.17
C LYS A 114 -51.32 22.05 -20.68
N PHE A 115 -50.24 21.40 -21.08
CA PHE A 115 -50.00 21.08 -22.50
C PHE A 115 -51.05 20.09 -23.02
N ILE A 116 -51.71 20.43 -24.13
CA ILE A 116 -52.76 19.62 -24.76
C ILE A 116 -52.44 19.21 -26.20
N ASN A 117 -51.64 19.98 -26.94
CA ASN A 117 -51.30 19.59 -28.30
C ASN A 117 -50.06 20.28 -28.86
N LEU A 118 -49.44 19.63 -29.84
CA LEU A 118 -48.41 20.19 -30.70
C LEU A 118 -48.85 20.07 -32.17
N LYS A 119 -48.81 21.19 -32.89
CA LYS A 119 -48.97 21.23 -34.35
C LYS A 119 -47.69 21.75 -34.99
N LYS A 120 -47.25 21.06 -36.03
CA LYS A 120 -46.11 21.42 -36.86
C LYS A 120 -46.62 21.87 -38.23
N ILE A 121 -46.19 23.03 -38.70
CA ILE A 121 -46.53 23.57 -40.01
C ILE A 121 -45.23 23.95 -40.73
N GLU A 122 -44.95 23.29 -41.84
CA GLU A 122 -43.71 23.46 -42.61
C GLU A 122 -43.83 24.56 -43.67
N ASN A 123 -42.70 24.92 -44.28
CA ASN A 123 -42.58 25.88 -45.39
C ASN A 123 -43.02 27.32 -45.07
N PHE A 124 -42.74 27.76 -43.85
CA PHE A 124 -42.95 29.15 -43.46
C PHE A 124 -42.05 30.08 -44.29
N ASN A 125 -42.67 31.01 -45.02
CA ASN A 125 -41.99 32.04 -45.78
C ASN A 125 -42.40 33.43 -45.26
N PRO A 126 -41.47 34.19 -44.67
CA PRO A 126 -41.73 35.55 -44.18
C PRO A 126 -42.26 36.50 -45.28
N SER A 127 -41.90 36.26 -46.53
CA SER A 127 -42.26 37.13 -47.67
C SER A 127 -43.73 37.03 -48.07
N ASN A 128 -44.46 36.00 -47.61
CA ASN A 128 -45.87 35.78 -47.96
C ASN A 128 -46.67 35.23 -46.77
N MET A 129 -46.46 35.81 -45.59
CA MET A 129 -47.07 35.35 -44.34
C MET A 129 -48.61 35.34 -44.38
N ASP A 130 -49.23 36.37 -44.97
CA ASP A 130 -50.70 36.45 -45.06
C ASP A 130 -51.29 35.25 -45.79
N LEU A 131 -50.73 34.92 -46.96
CA LEU A 131 -51.17 33.76 -47.73
C LEU A 131 -50.91 32.47 -46.95
N PHE A 132 -49.73 32.36 -46.35
CA PHE A 132 -49.34 31.18 -45.57
C PHE A 132 -50.30 30.92 -44.39
N PHE A 133 -50.62 31.93 -43.58
CA PHE A 133 -51.51 31.78 -42.43
C PHE A 133 -52.96 31.52 -42.85
N LYS A 134 -53.43 32.11 -43.96
CA LYS A 134 -54.75 31.82 -44.53
C LYS A 134 -54.84 30.38 -45.04
N GLN A 135 -53.87 29.93 -45.83
CA GLN A 135 -53.84 28.57 -46.38
C GLN A 135 -53.80 27.50 -45.29
N ASN A 136 -53.03 27.74 -44.23
CA ASN A 136 -52.94 26.84 -43.09
C ASN A 136 -54.08 27.01 -42.06
N ARG A 137 -55.08 27.85 -42.36
CA ARG A 137 -56.28 28.06 -41.52
C ARG A 137 -55.92 28.39 -40.07
N PHE A 138 -54.87 29.19 -39.88
CA PHE A 138 -54.22 29.36 -38.57
C PHE A 138 -55.16 29.91 -37.49
N ILE A 139 -56.00 30.88 -37.86
CA ILE A 139 -56.99 31.47 -36.94
C ILE A 139 -58.04 30.46 -36.51
N GLU A 140 -58.47 29.61 -37.43
CA GLU A 140 -59.46 28.57 -37.13
C GLU A 140 -58.85 27.49 -36.24
N LEU A 141 -57.56 27.20 -36.43
CA LEU A 141 -56.80 26.33 -35.53
C LEU A 141 -56.71 26.92 -34.11
N LEU A 142 -56.37 28.20 -33.96
CA LEU A 142 -56.34 28.89 -32.66
C LEU A 142 -57.72 28.88 -31.98
N LYS A 143 -58.80 29.11 -32.75
CA LYS A 143 -60.18 29.04 -32.26
C LYS A 143 -60.59 27.63 -31.85
N HIS A 144 -60.18 26.60 -32.61
CA HIS A 144 -60.48 25.21 -32.30
C HIS A 144 -59.89 24.76 -30.96
N TYR A 145 -58.70 25.26 -30.61
CA TYR A 145 -58.06 25.01 -29.32
C TYR A 145 -58.36 26.09 -28.27
N GLU A 146 -59.36 26.95 -28.51
CA GLU A 146 -59.80 28.00 -27.59
C GLU A 146 -58.67 28.88 -27.04
N SER A 147 -57.61 29.09 -27.82
CA SER A 147 -56.44 29.86 -27.38
C SER A 147 -56.82 31.33 -27.24
N LYS A 148 -56.66 31.88 -26.03
CA LYS A 148 -56.98 33.28 -25.72
C LYS A 148 -55.77 34.20 -25.90
N LEU A 149 -54.57 33.65 -25.76
CA LEU A 149 -53.29 34.36 -25.86
C LEU A 149 -52.33 33.63 -26.80
N LEU A 150 -51.67 34.38 -27.68
CA LEU A 150 -50.57 33.90 -28.51
C LEU A 150 -49.24 34.46 -27.98
N LEU A 151 -48.33 33.58 -27.62
CA LEU A 151 -46.95 33.88 -27.23
C LEU A 151 -46.01 33.52 -28.37
N TYR A 152 -45.07 34.40 -28.72
CA TYR A 152 -44.12 34.14 -29.80
C TYR A 152 -42.73 34.70 -29.46
N GLN A 153 -41.70 34.17 -30.10
CA GLN A 153 -40.32 34.65 -29.96
C GLN A 153 -39.84 35.34 -31.25
N ASP A 154 -39.36 36.58 -31.14
CA ASP A 154 -38.68 37.36 -32.21
C ASP A 154 -39.35 37.32 -33.60
N LEU A 155 -40.67 37.49 -33.61
CA LEU A 155 -41.47 37.56 -34.84
C LEU A 155 -42.37 38.81 -34.79
N ASP A 156 -41.75 40.00 -34.79
CA ASP A 156 -42.47 41.29 -34.73
C ASP A 156 -43.54 41.42 -35.81
N THR A 157 -43.31 40.81 -36.98
CA THR A 157 -44.29 40.76 -38.07
C THR A 157 -45.52 39.89 -37.77
N ILE A 158 -45.38 38.85 -36.95
CA ILE A 158 -46.51 38.00 -36.48
C ILE A 158 -47.39 38.79 -35.52
N LYS A 159 -46.79 39.63 -34.66
CA LYS A 159 -47.54 40.51 -33.74
C LYS A 159 -48.57 41.32 -34.49
N HIS A 160 -48.16 42.01 -35.56
CA HIS A 160 -49.04 42.87 -36.33
C HIS A 160 -50.18 42.08 -36.98
N TYR A 161 -49.89 40.91 -37.56
CA TYR A 161 -50.90 40.08 -38.21
C TYR A 161 -52.00 39.62 -37.26
N PHE A 162 -51.63 39.17 -36.05
CA PHE A 162 -52.57 38.55 -35.11
C PHE A 162 -53.15 39.52 -34.07
N SER A 163 -52.51 40.66 -33.82
CA SER A 163 -52.93 41.64 -32.79
C SER A 163 -54.38 42.12 -32.91
N SER A 164 -54.95 42.08 -34.12
CA SER A 164 -56.34 42.46 -34.38
C SER A 164 -57.35 41.35 -34.08
N GLN A 165 -56.91 40.11 -33.83
CA GLN A 165 -57.77 38.93 -33.75
C GLN A 165 -57.62 38.16 -32.43
N ILE A 166 -56.41 38.17 -31.85
CA ILE A 166 -56.08 37.48 -30.61
C ILE A 166 -55.06 38.31 -29.82
N LYS A 167 -55.13 38.24 -28.49
CA LYS A 167 -54.10 38.86 -27.64
C LYS A 167 -52.75 38.22 -27.97
N CYS A 168 -51.75 39.05 -28.27
CA CYS A 168 -50.41 38.60 -28.63
C CYS A 168 -49.39 39.24 -27.70
N LEU A 169 -48.51 38.43 -27.09
CA LEU A 169 -47.41 38.90 -26.27
C LEU A 169 -46.09 38.33 -26.80
N ASN A 170 -45.06 39.17 -26.85
CA ASN A 170 -43.73 38.68 -27.14
C ASN A 170 -43.21 37.95 -25.90
N LEU A 171 -42.79 36.71 -26.08
CA LEU A 171 -42.25 35.90 -25.01
C LEU A 171 -40.99 36.56 -24.41
N ASN A 172 -40.21 37.29 -25.22
CA ASN A 172 -39.04 38.05 -24.77
C ASN A 172 -39.41 39.25 -23.87
N ASP A 173 -40.66 39.75 -23.91
CA ASP A 173 -41.11 40.80 -22.99
C ASP A 173 -41.37 40.25 -21.58
N ILE A 174 -41.67 38.95 -21.50
CA ILE A 174 -41.98 38.23 -20.25
C ILE A 174 -40.71 37.61 -19.66
N LEU A 175 -39.75 37.27 -20.52
CA LEU A 175 -38.61 36.40 -20.22
C LEU A 175 -37.27 37.05 -20.59
N ASP A 176 -36.33 37.10 -19.65
CA ASP A 176 -34.93 37.49 -19.88
C ASP A 176 -34.11 36.47 -20.70
N LYS A 177 -32.88 36.83 -21.12
CA LYS A 177 -31.99 35.98 -21.92
C LYS A 177 -31.69 34.59 -21.31
N ASN A 178 -31.91 34.37 -20.01
CA ASN A 178 -31.67 33.09 -19.33
C ASN A 178 -32.97 32.36 -18.93
N SER A 179 -34.11 32.85 -19.37
CA SER A 179 -35.41 32.44 -18.86
C SER A 179 -35.83 31.02 -19.19
N LEU A 180 -35.33 30.43 -20.29
CA LEU A 180 -35.59 29.02 -20.57
C LEU A 180 -35.07 28.12 -19.44
N LEU A 181 -33.87 28.38 -18.91
CA LEU A 181 -33.30 27.63 -17.78
C LEU A 181 -34.11 27.83 -16.50
N LYS A 182 -34.60 29.05 -16.27
CA LYS A 182 -35.47 29.34 -15.13
C LYS A 182 -36.80 28.59 -15.25
N LEU A 183 -37.42 28.63 -16.42
CA LEU A 183 -38.63 27.86 -16.72
C LEU A 183 -38.41 26.36 -16.53
N SER A 184 -37.29 25.77 -16.98
CA SER A 184 -37.05 24.34 -16.68
C SER A 184 -37.16 24.04 -15.21
N SER A 185 -36.55 24.86 -14.36
CA SER A 185 -36.49 24.58 -12.94
C SER A 185 -37.90 24.56 -12.33
N TYR A 186 -38.78 25.43 -12.81
CA TYR A 186 -40.18 25.48 -12.41
C TYR A 186 -40.98 24.31 -12.98
N SER A 187 -40.75 23.92 -14.23
CA SER A 187 -41.47 22.82 -14.88
C SER A 187 -41.19 21.45 -14.25
N ILE A 188 -40.10 21.29 -13.47
CA ILE A 188 -39.79 19.99 -12.86
C ILE A 188 -40.90 19.50 -11.93
N LYS A 189 -41.58 20.42 -11.24
CA LYS A 189 -42.67 20.07 -10.33
C LYS A 189 -43.88 19.46 -11.05
N ASN A 190 -44.00 19.68 -12.36
CA ASN A 190 -45.14 19.24 -13.18
C ASN A 190 -44.93 17.85 -13.79
N LEU A 191 -43.79 17.21 -13.53
CA LEU A 191 -43.48 15.91 -14.08
C LEU A 191 -43.86 14.81 -13.09
N ASP A 192 -44.42 13.74 -13.64
CA ASP A 192 -44.49 12.49 -12.89
C ASP A 192 -43.07 12.02 -12.56
N GLN A 193 -42.89 11.48 -11.35
CA GLN A 193 -41.63 10.88 -10.91
C GLN A 193 -41.19 9.72 -11.82
N ASN A 194 -42.15 9.11 -12.52
CA ASN A 194 -41.94 8.03 -13.48
C ASN A 194 -41.89 8.50 -14.95
N CYS A 195 -42.32 9.72 -15.29
CA CYS A 195 -42.40 10.16 -16.69
C CYS A 195 -41.04 10.46 -17.35
N ASN A 196 -39.95 10.48 -16.56
CA ASN A 196 -38.60 10.80 -17.00
C ASN A 196 -37.65 9.61 -16.88
N PHE A 197 -38.02 8.48 -17.48
CA PHE A 197 -37.06 7.42 -17.69
C PHE A 197 -36.15 7.78 -18.87
N ILE A 198 -34.98 8.33 -18.55
CA ILE A 198 -33.81 7.95 -19.34
C ILE A 198 -33.64 6.46 -19.08
N LYS A 199 -34.22 5.62 -19.95
CA LYS A 199 -33.77 4.23 -20.12
C LYS A 199 -32.35 4.34 -20.65
N HIS A 200 -31.40 4.57 -19.75
CA HIS A 200 -30.03 4.20 -20.02
C HIS A 200 -30.09 2.74 -20.40
N ASN A 201 -29.49 2.38 -21.53
CA ASN A 201 -29.20 0.99 -21.81
C ASN A 201 -28.53 0.46 -20.54
N LYS A 202 -29.26 -0.35 -19.75
CA LYS A 202 -28.61 -1.25 -18.81
C LYS A 202 -27.71 -2.03 -19.74
N ILE A 203 -26.41 -1.78 -19.69
CA ILE A 203 -25.43 -2.58 -20.42
C ILE A 203 -25.81 -4.00 -20.04
N LYS A 204 -26.42 -4.73 -20.99
CA LYS A 204 -26.81 -6.12 -20.81
C LYS A 204 -25.50 -6.89 -20.87
N ILE A 205 -24.74 -6.78 -19.79
CA ILE A 205 -23.59 -7.64 -19.55
C ILE A 205 -24.18 -9.03 -19.48
N SER A 206 -23.78 -9.90 -20.42
CA SER A 206 -24.26 -11.26 -20.49
C SER A 206 -24.03 -11.96 -19.15
N ILE A 207 -24.92 -12.89 -18.79
CA ILE A 207 -24.78 -13.68 -17.56
C ILE A 207 -23.41 -14.38 -17.55
N SER A 208 -22.95 -14.85 -18.70
CA SER A 208 -21.62 -15.42 -18.89
C SER A 208 -20.49 -14.45 -18.51
N PHE A 209 -20.56 -13.18 -18.91
CA PHE A 209 -19.54 -12.20 -18.53
C PHE A 209 -19.56 -11.87 -17.03
N LYS A 210 -20.74 -11.85 -16.39
CA LYS A 210 -20.84 -11.68 -14.93
C LYS A 210 -20.19 -12.86 -14.19
N ILE A 211 -20.42 -14.09 -14.66
CA ILE A 211 -19.81 -15.30 -14.10
C ILE A 211 -18.29 -15.25 -14.24
N ILE A 212 -17.78 -14.86 -15.43
CA ILE A 212 -16.34 -14.70 -15.66
C ILE A 212 -15.72 -13.69 -14.68
N LEU A 213 -16.40 -12.55 -14.45
CA LEU A 213 -15.89 -11.51 -13.57
C LEU A 213 -15.87 -11.94 -12.09
N ILE A 214 -16.91 -12.67 -11.66
CA ILE A 214 -16.96 -13.29 -10.32
C ILE A 214 -15.85 -14.33 -10.16
N PHE A 215 -15.60 -15.16 -11.18
CA PHE A 215 -14.55 -16.17 -11.16
C PHE A 215 -13.15 -15.54 -11.07
N ILE A 216 -12.87 -14.50 -11.87
CA ILE A 216 -11.59 -13.79 -11.81
C ILE A 216 -11.39 -13.19 -10.42
N PHE A 217 -12.43 -12.59 -9.85
CA PHE A 217 -12.38 -12.02 -8.52
C PHE A 217 -12.09 -13.09 -7.44
N SER A 218 -12.82 -14.21 -7.45
CA SER A 218 -12.60 -15.28 -6.47
C SER A 218 -11.22 -15.94 -6.62
N PHE A 219 -10.76 -16.14 -7.85
CA PHE A 219 -9.42 -16.67 -8.14
C PHE A 219 -8.32 -15.72 -7.66
N SER A 220 -8.47 -14.42 -7.90
CA SER A 220 -7.49 -13.43 -7.43
C SER A 220 -7.41 -13.40 -5.91
N LEU A 221 -8.55 -13.52 -5.22
CA LEU A 221 -8.62 -13.56 -3.76
C LEU A 221 -7.96 -14.83 -3.20
N SER A 222 -8.21 -16.00 -3.81
CA SER A 222 -7.59 -17.25 -3.37
C SER A 222 -6.07 -17.24 -3.59
N MET A 223 -5.60 -16.70 -4.71
CA MET A 223 -4.16 -16.54 -4.97
C MET A 223 -3.50 -15.59 -3.98
N MET A 224 -4.16 -14.48 -3.60
CA MET A 224 -3.63 -13.59 -2.56
C MET A 224 -3.50 -14.29 -1.21
N ILE A 225 -4.49 -15.11 -0.81
CA ILE A 225 -4.42 -15.86 0.46
C ILE A 225 -3.27 -16.87 0.45
N LEU A 226 -3.08 -17.62 -0.64
CA LEU A 226 -1.98 -18.57 -0.79
C LEU A 226 -0.62 -17.87 -0.73
N LEU A 227 -0.43 -16.80 -1.51
CA LEU A 227 0.81 -16.03 -1.53
C LEU A 227 1.12 -15.39 -0.16
N PHE A 228 0.10 -14.93 0.57
CA PHE A 228 0.30 -14.40 1.92
C PHE A 228 0.74 -15.47 2.92
N LYS A 229 0.17 -16.68 2.84
CA LYS A 229 0.56 -17.80 3.71
C LYS A 229 2.02 -18.20 3.46
N ASP A 230 2.37 -18.40 2.19
CA ASP A 230 3.73 -18.78 1.80
C ASP A 230 4.74 -17.67 2.14
N PHE A 231 4.34 -16.40 2.05
CA PHE A 231 5.18 -15.26 2.45
C PHE A 231 5.46 -15.22 3.96
N ILE A 232 4.46 -15.51 4.81
CA ILE A 232 4.64 -15.58 6.26
C ILE A 232 5.59 -16.73 6.61
N GLU A 233 5.38 -17.90 6.02
CA GLU A 233 6.22 -19.08 6.25
C GLU A 233 7.66 -18.85 5.75
N TYR A 234 7.82 -18.24 4.58
CA TYR A 234 9.13 -17.82 4.06
C TYR A 234 9.84 -16.85 5.00
N LYS A 235 9.14 -15.83 5.52
CA LYS A 235 9.73 -14.86 6.45
C LYS A 235 10.18 -15.53 7.75
N GLN A 236 9.35 -16.42 8.31
CA GLN A 236 9.69 -17.19 9.51
C GLN A 236 10.91 -18.09 9.27
N ASN A 237 10.95 -18.81 8.14
CA ASN A 237 12.08 -19.67 7.77
C ASN A 237 13.37 -18.87 7.59
N LYS A 238 13.30 -17.67 7.00
CA LYS A 238 14.46 -16.77 6.86
C LYS A 238 14.99 -16.30 8.21
N GLU A 239 14.11 -15.95 9.16
CA GLU A 239 14.52 -15.60 10.52
C GLU A 239 15.14 -16.79 11.27
N ILE A 240 14.57 -18.00 11.13
CA ILE A 240 15.11 -19.23 11.71
C ILE A 240 16.49 -19.55 11.11
N GLN A 241 16.65 -19.41 9.79
CA GLN A 241 17.93 -19.66 9.12
C GLN A 241 19.02 -18.71 9.63
N ASN A 242 18.71 -17.43 9.81
CA ASN A 242 19.66 -16.46 10.38
C ASN A 242 20.02 -16.80 11.84
N LYS A 243 19.03 -17.18 12.66
CA LYS A 243 19.29 -17.62 14.05
C LYS A 243 20.16 -18.87 14.09
N ASN A 244 19.89 -19.85 13.23
CA ASN A 244 20.70 -21.07 13.14
C ASN A 244 22.12 -20.78 12.68
N PHE A 245 22.33 -19.82 11.77
CA PHE A 245 23.66 -19.39 11.35
C PHE A 245 24.45 -18.79 12.53
N ILE A 246 23.83 -17.88 13.30
CA ILE A 246 24.46 -17.29 14.49
C ILE A 246 24.80 -18.37 15.53
N ILE A 247 23.88 -19.30 15.79
CA ILE A 247 24.10 -20.43 16.73
C ILE A 247 25.26 -21.32 16.24
N GLN A 248 25.35 -21.60 14.94
CA GLN A 248 26.45 -22.38 14.38
C GLN A 248 27.80 -21.67 14.56
N GLU A 249 27.83 -20.35 14.36
CA GLU A 249 29.02 -19.54 14.60
C GLU A 249 29.45 -19.58 16.07
N GLU A 250 28.50 -19.41 17.01
CA GLU A 250 28.75 -19.54 18.45
C GLU A 250 29.25 -20.94 18.84
N ILE A 251 28.64 -22.00 18.32
CA ILE A 251 29.08 -23.39 18.55
C ILE A 251 30.51 -23.60 18.02
N SER A 252 30.84 -23.02 16.86
CA SER A 252 32.18 -23.14 16.27
C SER A 252 33.23 -22.47 17.16
N LYS A 253 32.91 -21.30 17.71
CA LYS A 253 33.78 -20.58 18.65
C LYS A 253 33.96 -21.35 19.96
N LEU A 254 32.88 -21.87 20.54
CA LEU A 254 32.94 -22.72 21.74
C LEU A 254 33.77 -23.99 21.52
N LYS A 255 33.72 -24.60 20.33
CA LYS A 255 34.58 -25.74 19.99
C LYS A 255 36.07 -25.35 19.97
N GLN A 256 36.40 -24.20 19.38
CA GLN A 256 37.78 -23.68 19.39
C GLN A 256 38.27 -23.40 20.82
N ASP A 257 37.45 -22.74 21.64
CA ASP A 257 37.78 -22.43 23.03
C ASP A 257 37.96 -23.72 23.86
N LYS A 258 37.09 -24.71 23.68
CA LYS A 258 37.22 -26.03 24.31
C LYS A 258 38.54 -26.69 23.93
N GLN A 259 38.95 -26.63 22.66
CA GLN A 259 40.18 -27.25 22.20
C GLN A 259 41.41 -26.54 22.80
N LYS A 260 41.39 -25.21 22.85
CA LYS A 260 42.43 -24.41 23.51
C LYS A 260 42.56 -24.72 25.00
N LEU A 261 41.43 -24.84 25.70
CA LEU A 261 41.41 -25.25 27.12
C LEU A 261 42.00 -26.65 27.31
N LEU A 262 41.69 -27.59 26.42
CA LEU A 262 42.19 -28.96 26.49
C LEU A 262 43.71 -29.02 26.31
N THR A 263 44.27 -28.24 25.37
CA THR A 263 45.72 -28.09 25.21
C THR A 263 46.38 -27.50 26.46
N ASN A 264 45.80 -26.42 27.02
CA ASN A 264 46.31 -25.82 28.26
C ASN A 264 46.33 -26.81 29.43
N ILE A 265 45.30 -27.65 29.58
CA ILE A 265 45.24 -28.68 30.63
C ILE A 265 46.33 -29.74 30.42
N GLN A 266 46.59 -30.14 29.18
CA GLN A 266 47.67 -31.08 28.86
C GLN A 266 49.05 -30.51 29.22
N ASP A 267 49.31 -29.26 28.86
CA ASP A 267 50.57 -28.56 29.18
C ASP A 267 50.77 -28.40 30.70
N LEU A 268 49.70 -28.06 31.42
CA LEU A 268 49.70 -27.98 32.88
C LEU A 268 50.01 -29.34 33.51
N ASN A 269 49.37 -30.42 33.04
CA ASN A 269 49.63 -31.77 33.54
C ASN A 269 51.06 -32.22 33.27
N PHE A 270 51.61 -31.92 32.08
CA PHE A 270 53.01 -32.20 31.76
C PHE A 270 53.96 -31.44 32.70
N THR A 271 53.70 -30.15 32.92
CA THR A 271 54.47 -29.31 33.86
C THR A 271 54.42 -29.86 35.27
N LEU A 272 53.23 -30.29 35.73
CA LEU A 272 53.03 -30.89 37.05
C LEU A 272 53.78 -32.22 37.19
N SER A 273 53.74 -33.09 36.17
CA SER A 273 54.48 -34.36 36.15
C SER A 273 55.99 -34.14 36.25
N ASN A 274 56.54 -33.18 35.48
CA ASN A 274 57.96 -32.83 35.55
C ASN A 274 58.36 -32.32 36.94
N LYS A 275 57.52 -31.49 37.57
CA LYS A 275 57.75 -31.03 38.95
C LYS A 275 57.74 -32.18 39.94
N ILE A 276 56.79 -33.12 39.85
CA ILE A 276 56.73 -34.29 40.72
C ILE A 276 58.01 -35.13 40.58
N SER A 277 58.47 -35.39 39.36
CA SER A 277 59.70 -36.16 39.11
C SER A 277 60.93 -35.48 39.69
N SER A 278 61.07 -34.17 39.48
CA SER A 278 62.14 -33.37 40.08
C SER A 278 62.13 -33.44 41.62
N THR A 279 60.96 -33.33 42.24
CA THR A 279 60.83 -33.42 43.70
C THR A 279 61.19 -34.81 44.22
N GLN A 280 60.81 -35.87 43.50
CA GLN A 280 61.18 -37.26 43.87
C GLN A 280 62.70 -37.48 43.80
N GLN A 281 63.37 -36.95 42.77
CA GLN A 281 64.83 -36.99 42.67
C GLN A 281 65.49 -36.26 43.85
N GLN A 282 64.99 -35.08 44.22
CA GLN A 282 65.46 -34.34 45.38
C GLN A 282 65.27 -35.12 46.69
N PHE A 283 64.13 -35.78 46.88
CA PHE A 283 63.90 -36.65 48.04
C PHE A 283 64.86 -37.84 48.09
N HIS A 284 65.15 -38.46 46.93
CA HIS A 284 66.09 -39.57 46.88
C HIS A 284 67.50 -39.12 47.30
N ILE A 285 67.99 -38.01 46.75
CA ILE A 285 69.29 -37.42 47.13
C ILE A 285 69.34 -37.13 48.63
N LEU A 286 68.30 -36.51 49.18
CA LEU A 286 68.20 -36.22 50.61
C LEU A 286 68.26 -37.51 51.46
N SER A 287 67.58 -38.58 51.01
CA SER A 287 67.56 -39.87 51.70
C SER A 287 68.93 -40.56 51.70
N THR A 288 69.71 -40.43 50.62
CA THR A 288 71.07 -40.96 50.51
C THR A 288 72.02 -40.25 51.46
N ILE A 289 71.98 -38.91 51.48
CA ILE A 289 72.77 -38.08 52.40
C ILE A 289 72.45 -38.45 53.87
N THR A 290 71.17 -38.62 54.20
CA THR A 290 70.74 -38.96 55.56
C THR A 290 71.23 -40.34 56.01
N LYS A 291 71.35 -41.31 55.09
CA LYS A 291 71.86 -42.66 55.41
C LYS A 291 73.36 -42.69 55.68
N GLU A 292 74.15 -41.93 54.92
CA GLU A 292 75.61 -41.92 55.08
C GLU A 292 76.06 -41.22 56.37
N ILE A 293 75.34 -40.17 56.79
CA ILE A 293 75.66 -39.41 58.01
C ILE A 293 75.42 -40.23 59.30
N ASN A 294 74.53 -41.23 59.27
CA ASN A 294 74.08 -41.95 60.48
C ASN A 294 75.03 -43.06 60.99
N LEU A 295 76.16 -43.35 60.33
CA LEU A 295 76.99 -44.53 60.64
C LEU A 295 78.29 -44.25 61.42
N ASP A 296 78.72 -43.01 61.60
CA ASP A 296 79.97 -42.73 62.34
C ASP A 296 79.99 -41.30 62.92
N LYS A 297 79.83 -41.20 64.24
CA LYS A 297 79.68 -39.91 64.96
C LYS A 297 80.89 -38.99 64.79
N ASN A 298 82.08 -39.56 64.56
CA ASN A 298 83.29 -38.81 64.29
C ASN A 298 83.32 -38.28 62.84
N LYS A 299 82.83 -39.05 61.86
CA LYS A 299 82.69 -38.56 60.48
C LYS A 299 81.66 -37.44 60.37
N ALA A 300 80.59 -37.47 61.15
CA ALA A 300 79.61 -36.38 61.16
C ALA A 300 80.20 -35.04 61.64
N ILE A 301 81.10 -35.08 62.64
CA ILE A 301 81.82 -33.89 63.12
C ILE A 301 82.78 -33.37 62.04
N ILE A 302 83.56 -34.27 61.43
CA ILE A 302 84.49 -33.93 60.36
C ILE A 302 83.74 -33.35 59.14
N LEU A 303 82.61 -33.96 58.78
CA LEU A 303 81.75 -33.50 57.68
C LEU A 303 81.20 -32.10 57.96
N ASN A 304 80.73 -31.83 59.18
CA ASN A 304 80.28 -30.49 59.58
C ASN A 304 81.41 -29.45 59.51
N GLN A 305 82.64 -29.82 59.90
CA GLN A 305 83.81 -28.94 59.78
C GLN A 305 84.13 -28.63 58.31
N ILE A 306 84.10 -29.64 57.43
CA ILE A 306 84.33 -29.48 55.99
C ILE A 306 83.23 -28.61 55.36
N ILE A 307 81.96 -28.90 55.62
CA ILE A 307 80.84 -28.14 55.08
C ILE A 307 80.88 -26.69 55.55
N SER A 308 81.18 -26.46 56.83
CA SER A 308 81.32 -25.12 57.39
C SER A 308 82.45 -24.34 56.71
N TRP A 309 83.60 -24.98 56.49
CA TRP A 309 84.74 -24.37 55.82
C TRP A 309 84.45 -24.06 54.34
N LEU A 310 83.85 -24.99 53.60
CA LEU A 310 83.44 -24.79 52.21
C LEU A 310 82.46 -23.62 52.07
N ASN A 311 81.44 -23.57 52.93
CA ASN A 311 80.43 -22.50 52.91
C ASN A 311 81.01 -21.14 53.30
N SER A 312 81.86 -21.09 54.34
CA SER A 312 82.46 -19.82 54.80
C SER A 312 83.35 -19.16 53.75
N ASN A 313 83.90 -19.96 52.83
CA ASN A 313 84.78 -19.51 51.76
C ASN A 313 84.11 -19.53 50.38
N GLU A 314 82.79 -19.79 50.31
CA GLU A 314 82.00 -19.92 49.09
C GLU A 314 82.58 -20.91 48.05
N LEU A 315 83.15 -22.01 48.53
CA LEU A 315 83.79 -23.04 47.72
C LEU A 315 82.77 -24.10 47.28
N LYS A 316 82.82 -24.48 46.02
CA LYS A 316 82.01 -25.56 45.44
C LYS A 316 82.89 -26.72 45.01
N ILE A 317 82.47 -27.91 45.40
CA ILE A 317 83.12 -29.17 45.10
C ILE A 317 82.25 -30.01 44.18
N THR A 318 82.88 -30.84 43.37
CA THR A 318 82.24 -31.89 42.58
C THR A 318 82.19 -33.21 43.33
N ASN A 319 83.14 -33.44 44.24
CA ASN A 319 83.22 -34.68 44.99
C ASN A 319 83.88 -34.48 46.37
N LEU A 320 83.46 -35.30 47.34
CA LEU A 320 84.02 -35.42 48.68
C LEU A 320 84.18 -36.90 48.99
N GLU A 321 85.41 -37.36 49.22
CA GLU A 321 85.71 -38.74 49.56
C GLU A 321 86.44 -38.83 50.89
N PHE A 322 86.11 -39.88 51.67
CA PHE A 322 86.76 -40.20 52.93
C PHE A 322 87.52 -41.53 52.81
N GLU A 323 88.84 -41.47 52.87
CA GLU A 323 89.72 -42.66 52.92
C GLU A 323 90.46 -42.71 54.26
N GLN A 324 90.00 -43.56 55.17
CA GLN A 324 90.56 -43.69 56.53
C GLN A 324 90.59 -42.34 57.28
N THR A 325 91.77 -41.71 57.45
CA THR A 325 91.95 -40.38 58.07
C THR A 325 92.07 -39.25 57.05
N LYS A 326 92.07 -39.57 55.74
CA LYS A 326 92.24 -38.62 54.65
C LYS A 326 90.90 -38.18 54.08
N ILE A 327 90.83 -36.90 53.76
CA ILE A 327 89.70 -36.24 53.11
C ILE A 327 90.19 -35.80 51.74
N ILE A 328 89.50 -36.22 50.69
CA ILE A 328 89.81 -35.83 49.31
C ILE A 328 88.67 -34.93 48.82
N LEU A 329 89.02 -33.72 48.40
CA LEU A 329 88.09 -32.73 47.87
C LEU A 329 88.41 -32.45 46.41
N SER A 330 87.44 -32.64 45.53
CA SER A 330 87.53 -32.27 44.11
C SER A 330 86.74 -31.00 43.84
N PHE A 331 87.36 -30.00 43.24
CA PHE A 331 86.73 -28.69 43.01
C PHE A 331 86.10 -28.59 41.62
N ILE A 332 85.05 -27.78 41.51
CA ILE A 332 84.29 -27.64 40.25
C ILE A 332 85.07 -26.93 39.14
N ASP A 333 85.98 -26.03 39.51
CA ASP A 333 86.81 -25.28 38.59
C ASP A 333 88.14 -24.84 39.26
N GLU A 334 89.07 -24.37 38.44
CA GLU A 334 90.41 -23.95 38.86
C GLU A 334 90.38 -22.76 39.83
N ASN A 335 89.37 -21.89 39.73
CA ASN A 335 89.22 -20.74 40.62
C ASN A 335 88.89 -21.19 42.05
N HIS A 336 87.97 -22.16 42.19
CA HIS A 336 87.58 -22.71 43.48
C HIS A 336 88.70 -23.53 44.10
N PHE A 337 89.46 -24.25 43.28
CA PHE A 337 90.67 -24.96 43.71
C PHE A 337 91.74 -24.00 44.26
N LYS A 338 92.05 -22.92 43.54
CA LYS A 338 93.05 -21.93 44.00
C LYS A 338 92.62 -21.22 45.28
N ARG A 339 91.36 -20.77 45.36
CA ARG A 339 90.79 -20.15 46.56
C ARG A 339 90.79 -21.10 47.76
N ALA A 340 90.64 -22.40 47.54
CA ALA A 340 90.71 -23.39 48.60
C ALA A 340 92.13 -23.51 49.17
N LEU A 341 93.16 -23.49 48.32
CA LEU A 341 94.57 -23.49 48.75
C LEU A 341 94.95 -22.22 49.52
N GLU A 342 94.41 -21.07 49.12
CA GLU A 342 94.67 -19.78 49.78
C GLU A 342 94.00 -19.66 51.15
N ASN A 343 92.85 -20.32 51.35
CA ASN A 343 92.03 -20.22 52.56
C ASN A 343 92.09 -21.48 53.45
N LEU A 344 93.18 -22.26 53.36
CA LEU A 344 93.42 -23.38 54.27
C LEU A 344 93.53 -22.88 55.71
N ASN A 345 92.63 -23.36 56.57
CA ASN A 345 92.61 -22.99 57.98
C ASN A 345 93.43 -23.99 58.82
N SER A 346 93.70 -23.65 60.08
CA SER A 346 94.43 -24.51 61.02
C SER A 346 93.66 -25.77 61.45
N THR A 347 92.41 -25.96 61.00
CA THR A 347 91.59 -27.14 61.32
C THR A 347 91.98 -28.36 60.48
N PHE A 348 92.61 -28.13 59.32
CA PHE A 348 93.04 -29.18 58.41
C PHE A 348 94.54 -29.11 58.17
N LYS A 349 95.19 -30.27 58.24
CA LYS A 349 96.55 -30.48 57.77
C LYS A 349 96.51 -30.76 56.28
N PHE A 350 97.15 -29.90 55.49
CA PHE A 350 97.34 -30.14 54.07
C PHE A 350 98.33 -31.30 53.86
N LEU A 351 97.92 -32.31 53.09
CA LEU A 351 98.76 -33.47 52.79
C LEU A 351 99.33 -33.41 51.37
N ASP A 352 98.48 -33.16 50.38
CA ASP A 352 98.89 -33.14 48.97
C ASP A 352 97.86 -32.40 48.08
N LYS A 353 98.27 -32.04 46.86
CA LYS A 353 97.38 -31.51 45.82
C LYS A 353 97.65 -32.15 44.46
N ASN A 354 96.59 -32.27 43.66
CA ASN A 354 96.69 -32.60 42.25
C ASN A 354 96.03 -31.48 41.42
N GLU A 355 96.82 -30.75 40.65
CA GLU A 355 96.33 -29.62 39.84
C GLU A 355 95.63 -30.09 38.56
N GLU A 356 95.97 -31.27 38.01
CA GLU A 356 95.32 -31.80 36.81
C GLU A 356 93.88 -32.23 37.08
N THR A 357 93.64 -32.80 38.26
CA THR A 357 92.29 -33.23 38.68
C THR A 357 91.61 -32.25 39.62
N LEU A 358 92.24 -31.10 39.92
CA LEU A 358 91.76 -30.07 40.85
C LEU A 358 91.38 -30.63 42.23
N ASN A 359 92.26 -31.47 42.80
CA ASN A 359 92.03 -32.15 44.06
C ASN A 359 92.94 -31.65 45.18
N ILE A 360 92.40 -31.54 46.39
CA ILE A 360 93.17 -31.32 47.62
C ILE A 360 92.96 -32.50 48.56
N ILE A 361 94.06 -33.02 49.11
CA ILE A 361 94.05 -34.07 50.14
C ILE A 361 94.37 -33.45 51.48
N LEU A 362 93.46 -33.61 52.44
CA LEU A 362 93.53 -33.06 53.79
C LEU A 362 93.47 -34.16 54.84
N GLU A 363 93.98 -33.88 56.03
CA GLU A 363 93.79 -34.69 57.24
C GLU A 363 93.36 -33.76 58.39
N VAL A 364 92.43 -34.20 59.23
CA VAL A 364 91.96 -33.38 60.35
C VAL A 364 93.01 -33.34 61.45
N ILE A 365 93.33 -32.16 61.96
CA ILE A 365 94.22 -32.03 63.13
C ILE A 365 93.38 -32.32 64.38
N HIS A 366 93.66 -33.45 65.03
CA HIS A 366 93.09 -33.76 66.34
C HIS A 366 93.84 -32.98 67.43
N GLU A 367 93.18 -32.03 68.09
CA GLU A 367 93.56 -31.59 69.43
C GLU A 367 93.07 -32.58 70.49
#